data_AF-A0A9D4L1L4-F1
#
_entry.id   AF-A0A9D4L1L4-F1
#
_cell.length_a   1.000
_cell.length_b   1.000
_cell.length_c   1.000
_cell.angle_alpha   90.00
_cell.angle_beta   90.00
_cell.angle_gamma   90.00
#
_symmetry.space_group_name_H-M   'P 1'
#
loop_
_entity.id
_entity.type
_entity.pdbx_description
1 polymer ?
#
loop_
_entity_poly.entity_id
_entity_poly.type
_entity_poly.pdbx_seq_one_letter_code
_entity_poly.pdbx_strand_id
1 'polypeptide(L)'
;MKVTIVVLAVCIALAYAEECRDTGDCGHVTCPEQDYVLDCAHRQCTCTHTTARCVAARDCSGQCDRDWHCVDGQCRCGFGFGGGPVGK
;
A
#
# COMPACT_ATOMS: atom_id res chain seq x y z
N MET A 1 17.36 28.32 -11.30
CA MET A 1 16.79 27.46 -12.35
C MET A 1 17.46 26.10 -12.42
N LYS A 2 18.77 25.97 -12.71
CA LYS A 2 19.45 24.65 -12.77
C LYS A 2 19.40 23.86 -11.46
N VAL A 3 19.68 24.52 -10.32
CA VAL A 3 19.62 23.87 -9.00
C VAL A 3 18.21 23.37 -8.67
N THR A 4 17.19 24.19 -8.98
CA THR A 4 15.78 23.84 -8.73
C THR A 4 15.34 22.61 -9.54
N ILE A 5 15.76 22.53 -10.81
CA ILE A 5 15.48 21.38 -11.68
C ILE A 5 16.15 20.11 -11.16
N VAL A 6 17.41 20.21 -10.71
CA VAL A 6 18.14 19.07 -10.15
C VAL A 6 17.49 18.57 -8.87
N VAL A 7 17.10 19.47 -7.95
CA VAL A 7 16.40 19.09 -6.71
C VAL A 7 15.09 18.38 -7.03
N LEU A 8 14.29 18.92 -7.96
CA LEU A 8 13.02 18.32 -8.35
C LEU A 8 13.22 16.92 -8.95
N ALA A 9 14.20 16.75 -9.83
CA ALA A 9 14.52 15.46 -10.45
C ALA A 9 14.95 14.42 -9.41
N VAL A 10 15.73 14.81 -8.40
CA VAL A 10 16.14 13.92 -7.30
C VAL A 10 14.94 13.52 -6.44
N CYS A 11 14.08 14.47 -6.07
CA CYS A 11 12.88 14.16 -5.29
C CYS A 11 11.96 13.18 -6.02
N ILE A 12 11.78 13.37 -7.33
CA ILE A 12 10.99 12.46 -8.16
C ILE A 12 11.62 11.06 -8.18
N ALA A 13 12.93 10.96 -8.41
CA ALA A 13 13.62 9.66 -8.45
C ALA A 13 13.54 8.91 -7.11
N LEU A 14 13.62 9.61 -5.98
CA LEU A 14 13.45 9.03 -4.65
C LEU A 14 12.01 8.52 -4.45
N ALA A 15 11.02 9.30 -4.88
CA ALA A 15 9.61 8.89 -4.84
C ALA A 15 9.30 7.63 -5.66
N TYR A 16 9.99 7.43 -6.78
CA TYR A 16 9.87 6.20 -7.57
C TYR A 16 10.57 4.98 -6.92
N ALA A 17 11.50 5.21 -5.98
CA ALA A 17 12.24 4.13 -5.33
C ALA A 17 11.49 3.54 -4.12
N GLU A 18 10.51 4.25 -3.57
CA GLU A 18 9.63 3.80 -2.49
C GLU A 18 8.34 3.14 -2.99
N GLU A 19 8.14 3.12 -4.31
CA GLU A 19 7.03 2.46 -4.99
C GLU A 19 7.32 0.96 -5.18
N CYS A 20 6.31 0.11 -4.99
CA CYS A 20 6.46 -1.31 -5.32
C CYS A 20 6.38 -1.52 -6.84
N ARG A 21 7.23 -2.40 -7.37
CA ARG A 21 7.15 -2.88 -8.75
C ARG A 21 6.45 -4.24 -8.80
N ASP A 22 6.69 -5.06 -7.79
CA ASP A 22 6.04 -6.35 -7.57
C ASP A 22 5.85 -6.60 -6.06
N THR A 23 5.10 -7.63 -5.70
CA THR A 23 5.00 -8.15 -4.32
C THR A 23 6.36 -8.43 -3.66
N GLY A 24 7.41 -8.73 -4.42
CA GLY A 24 8.78 -8.88 -3.91
C GLY A 24 9.35 -7.65 -3.20
N ASP A 25 8.94 -6.43 -3.60
CA ASP A 25 9.34 -5.18 -2.94
C ASP A 25 8.61 -4.97 -1.60
N CYS A 26 7.53 -5.72 -1.37
CA CYS A 26 6.61 -5.56 -0.25
C CYS A 26 6.93 -6.47 0.95
N GLY A 27 8.12 -7.08 1.00
CA GLY A 27 8.52 -7.97 2.10
C GLY A 27 8.56 -7.32 3.49
N HIS A 28 8.43 -5.99 3.57
CA HIS A 28 8.32 -5.23 4.81
C HIS A 28 6.88 -5.11 5.34
N VAL A 29 5.88 -5.52 4.56
CA VAL A 29 4.46 -5.47 4.93
C VAL A 29 4.02 -6.85 5.40
N THR A 30 3.40 -6.89 6.57
CA THR A 30 2.80 -8.10 7.12
C THR A 30 1.29 -8.00 7.04
N CYS A 31 0.65 -8.94 6.33
CA CYS A 31 -0.80 -9.00 6.24
C CYS A 31 -1.42 -9.74 7.42
N PRO A 32 -2.64 -9.37 7.84
CA PRO A 32 -3.37 -10.14 8.84
C PRO A 32 -3.62 -11.56 8.30
N GLU A 33 -3.48 -12.56 9.16
CA GLU A 33 -3.81 -13.94 8.81
C GLU A 33 -5.30 -14.09 8.48
N GLN A 34 -5.57 -15.03 7.56
CA GLN A 34 -6.84 -15.72 7.25
C GLN A 34 -7.40 -15.48 5.84
N ASP A 35 -7.43 -14.25 5.32
CA ASP A 35 -8.06 -14.00 4.00
C ASP A 35 -7.43 -12.90 3.16
N TYR A 36 -6.33 -12.32 3.64
CA TYR A 36 -5.64 -11.22 2.99
C TYR A 36 -4.27 -11.66 2.48
N VAL A 37 -3.99 -11.32 1.22
CA VAL A 37 -2.72 -11.62 0.57
C VAL A 37 -1.99 -10.32 0.25
N LEU A 38 -0.68 -10.38 0.34
CA LEU A 38 0.19 -9.27 -0.02
C LEU A 38 0.04 -8.96 -1.51
N ASP A 39 -0.12 -7.68 -1.83
CA ASP A 39 -0.43 -7.19 -3.16
C ASP A 39 0.28 -5.86 -3.43
N CYS A 40 0.71 -5.64 -4.67
CA CYS A 40 1.30 -4.40 -5.13
C CYS A 40 0.27 -3.66 -6.00
N ALA A 41 -0.62 -2.91 -5.37
CA ALA A 41 -1.71 -2.20 -6.04
C ALA A 41 -1.36 -0.72 -6.19
N HIS A 42 -1.48 -0.17 -7.40
CA HIS A 42 -1.18 1.25 -7.68
C HIS A 42 0.21 1.68 -7.19
N ARG A 43 1.22 0.81 -7.40
CA ARG A 43 2.61 1.00 -6.96
C ARG A 43 2.78 1.17 -5.44
N GLN A 44 1.80 0.71 -4.67
CA GLN A 44 1.84 0.69 -3.21
C GLN A 44 1.59 -0.73 -2.68
N CYS A 45 2.34 -1.10 -1.66
CA CYS A 45 2.19 -2.38 -0.98
C CYS A 45 0.94 -2.37 -0.09
N THR A 46 0.07 -3.36 -0.25
CA THR A 46 -1.16 -3.54 0.53
C THR A 46 -1.45 -5.01 0.76
N CYS A 47 -2.49 -5.25 1.54
CA CYS A 47 -3.07 -6.55 1.76
C CYS A 47 -4.46 -6.55 1.13
N THR A 48 -4.64 -7.33 0.07
CA THR A 48 -5.90 -7.44 -0.68
C THR A 48 -6.64 -8.70 -0.25
N HIS A 49 -7.94 -8.59 0.00
CA HIS A 49 -8.77 -9.74 0.32
C HIS A 49 -8.87 -10.66 -0.90
N THR A 50 -8.65 -11.96 -0.69
CA THR A 50 -8.65 -12.97 -1.76
C THR A 50 -9.99 -13.11 -2.49
N THR A 51 -11.10 -13.02 -1.75
CA THR A 51 -12.45 -13.32 -2.26
C THR A 51 -13.44 -12.18 -2.08
N ALA A 52 -13.31 -11.35 -1.04
CA ALA A 52 -14.26 -10.28 -0.77
C ALA A 52 -14.18 -9.19 -1.84
N ARG A 53 -15.36 -8.88 -2.39
CA ARG A 53 -15.59 -7.77 -3.32
C ARG A 53 -16.43 -6.71 -2.64
N CYS A 54 -16.28 -5.48 -3.07
CA CYS A 54 -16.93 -4.33 -2.44
C CYS A 54 -17.41 -3.32 -3.48
N VAL A 55 -18.38 -2.49 -3.11
CA VAL A 55 -18.79 -1.29 -3.85
C VAL A 55 -18.54 -0.04 -3.01
N ALA A 56 -18.55 -0.18 -1.68
CA ALA A 56 -18.24 0.84 -0.70
C ALA A 56 -17.36 0.28 0.42
N ALA A 57 -16.67 1.16 1.17
CA ALA A 57 -15.78 0.77 2.27
C ALA A 57 -16.46 -0.10 3.34
N ARG A 58 -17.75 0.12 3.60
CA ARG A 58 -18.55 -0.66 4.57
C ARG A 58 -18.76 -2.13 4.18
N ASP A 59 -18.55 -2.48 2.91
CA ASP A 59 -18.68 -3.87 2.44
C ASP A 59 -17.44 -4.69 2.81
N CYS A 60 -16.38 -4.03 3.25
CA CYS A 60 -15.16 -4.64 3.74
C CYS A 60 -15.21 -4.80 5.27
N SER A 61 -14.85 -5.98 5.74
CA SER A 61 -14.81 -6.32 7.15
C SER A 61 -13.56 -7.15 7.47
N GLY A 62 -13.12 -7.10 8.73
CA GLY A 62 -11.96 -7.84 9.22
C GLY A 62 -11.11 -7.00 10.17
N GLN A 63 -9.94 -7.52 10.55
CA GLN A 63 -8.94 -6.78 11.31
C GLN A 63 -7.84 -6.26 10.38
N CYS A 64 -7.73 -4.94 10.25
CA CYS A 64 -6.53 -4.32 9.71
C CYS A 64 -6.06 -3.14 10.56
N ASP A 65 -4.75 -2.91 10.60
CA ASP A 65 -4.11 -1.92 11.47
C ASP A 65 -4.54 -0.48 11.14
N ARG A 66 -4.82 -0.20 9.85
CA ARG A 66 -5.17 1.13 9.34
C ARG A 66 -6.46 1.15 8.51
N ASP A 67 -7.52 0.53 9.04
CA ASP A 67 -8.85 0.45 8.41
C ASP A 67 -8.88 -0.25 7.04
N TRP A 68 -10.10 -0.48 6.54
CA TRP A 68 -10.36 -1.09 5.24
C TRP A 68 -10.79 -0.07 4.20
N HIS A 69 -10.34 -0.27 2.96
CA HIS A 69 -10.74 0.53 1.82
C HIS A 69 -11.26 -0.36 0.70
N CYS A 70 -12.35 0.10 0.08
CA CYS A 70 -12.82 -0.49 -1.17
C CYS A 70 -12.16 0.24 -2.34
N VAL A 71 -11.24 -0.45 -3.02
CA VAL A 71 -10.51 0.11 -4.17
C VAL A 71 -10.57 -0.89 -5.31
N ASP A 72 -10.97 -0.44 -6.50
CA ASP A 72 -11.19 -1.30 -7.68
C ASP A 72 -12.12 -2.50 -7.43
N GLY A 73 -13.09 -2.31 -6.54
CA GLY A 73 -14.03 -3.37 -6.14
C GLY A 73 -13.42 -4.49 -5.29
N GLN A 74 -12.23 -4.26 -4.71
CA GLN A 74 -11.55 -5.16 -3.79
C GLN A 74 -11.35 -4.50 -2.43
N CYS A 75 -11.50 -5.31 -1.38
CA CYS A 75 -11.17 -4.89 -0.02
C CYS A 75 -9.66 -4.94 0.18
N ARG A 76 -9.10 -3.78 0.53
CA ARG A 76 -7.67 -3.61 0.77
C ARG A 76 -7.45 -2.97 2.14
N CYS A 77 -6.38 -3.34 2.83
CA CYS A 77 -5.97 -2.61 4.03
C CYS A 77 -5.52 -1.21 3.65
N GLY A 78 -5.91 -0.22 4.46
CA GLY A 78 -5.53 1.17 4.26
C GLY A 78 -4.03 1.36 4.25
N PHE A 79 -3.58 2.12 3.26
CA PHE A 79 -2.20 2.54 3.13
C PHE A 79 -1.95 3.61 4.18
N GLY A 80 -1.12 3.29 5.15
CA GLY A 80 -0.42 4.31 5.86
C GLY A 80 0.58 4.98 4.94
N PHE A 81 0.24 6.12 4.32
CA PHE A 81 1.29 7.06 3.94
C PHE A 81 2.09 7.37 5.23
N GLY A 82 3.31 6.85 5.33
CA GLY A 82 4.13 6.97 6.55
C GLY A 82 3.79 5.93 7.64
N GLY A 83 4.12 4.67 7.38
CA GLY A 83 4.51 3.75 8.45
C GLY A 83 6.02 3.78 8.59
N GLY A 84 6.54 4.67 9.44
CA GLY A 84 7.91 4.52 9.93
C GLY A 84 8.11 3.10 10.52
N PRO A 85 9.36 2.66 10.71
CA PRO A 85 9.68 1.32 11.18
C PRO A 85 8.84 0.99 12.41
N VAL A 86 8.16 -0.16 12.36
CA VAL A 86 7.51 -0.74 13.54
C VAL A 86 8.61 -0.99 14.55
N GLY A 87 8.72 -0.09 15.52
CA GLY A 87 9.57 -0.26 16.68
C GLY A 87 9.08 -1.45 17.49
N LYS A 88 9.97 -2.41 17.67
CA LYS A 88 10.20 -3.00 18.98
C LYS A 88 11.68 -2.83 19.32
#